data_AF-A0A924SKQ0-F1
#
_entry.id   AF-A0A924SKQ0-F1
#
_cell.length_a   1.000
_cell.length_b   1.000
_cell.length_c   1.000
_cell.angle_alpha   90.00
_cell.angle_beta   90.00
_cell.angle_gamma   90.00
#
_symmetry.space_group_name_H-M   'P 1'
#
loop_
_entity.id
_entity.type
_entity.pdbx_description
1 polymer ?
#
loop_
_entity_poly.entity_id
_entity_poly.type
_entity_poly.pdbx_seq_one_letter_code
_entity_poly.pdbx_strand_id
1 'polypeptide(L)'
;MDVDWTLIPGSPKQIEDTRERCRRLVRRRAAISAGVSAVPIPGVDVLSDLSLFKKLVDDVNHAFGLTPEQIDRLDPKHKLMAYKVAVGVGGVMVGKL
;
A
#
# COMPACT_ATOMS: atom_id res chain seq x y z
N MET A 1 14.65 -5.50 10.33
CA MET A 1 13.30 -5.97 10.70
C MET A 1 13.07 -7.26 9.96
N ASP A 2 12.77 -8.34 10.68
CA ASP A 2 12.40 -9.61 10.07
C ASP A 2 10.99 -9.52 9.50
N VAL A 3 10.81 -10.02 8.28
CA VAL A 3 9.49 -10.17 7.66
C VAL A 3 8.78 -11.27 8.43
N ASP A 4 7.71 -10.92 9.13
CA ASP A 4 6.82 -11.89 9.76
C ASP A 4 5.90 -12.50 8.69
N TRP A 5 6.35 -13.63 8.13
CA TRP A 5 5.62 -14.38 7.10
C TRP A 5 4.27 -14.93 7.58
N THR A 6 4.05 -14.99 8.89
CA THR A 6 2.79 -15.45 9.49
C THR A 6 1.64 -14.48 9.22
N LEU A 7 1.95 -13.21 8.96
CA LEU A 7 0.96 -12.15 8.74
C LEU A 7 0.54 -12.00 7.27
N ILE A 8 1.26 -12.64 6.33
CA ILE A 8 0.98 -12.54 4.91
C ILE A 8 -0.18 -13.49 4.56
N PRO A 9 -1.23 -13.02 3.87
CA PRO A 9 -2.40 -13.84 3.58
C PRO A 9 -2.08 -14.96 2.57
N GLY A 10 -2.14 -16.21 3.01
CA GLY A 10 -1.85 -17.40 2.18
C GLY A 10 -3.06 -18.09 1.56
N SER A 11 -4.28 -17.62 1.84
CA SER A 11 -5.52 -18.20 1.31
C SER A 11 -6.53 -17.12 0.87
N PRO A 12 -7.49 -17.45 -0.02
CA PRO A 12 -8.49 -16.48 -0.49
C PRO A 12 -9.25 -15.79 0.64
N LYS A 13 -9.59 -16.52 1.70
CA LYS A 13 -10.26 -15.95 2.87
C LYS A 13 -9.37 -14.95 3.60
N GLN A 14 -8.10 -15.30 3.85
CA GLN A 14 -7.16 -14.38 4.50
C GLN A 14 -6.89 -13.14 3.64
N ILE A 15 -6.90 -13.26 2.30
CA ILE A 15 -6.76 -12.12 1.39
C ILE A 15 -7.96 -11.17 1.57
N GLU A 16 -9.19 -11.69 1.61
CA GLU A 16 -10.37 -10.85 1.82
C GLU A 16 -10.37 -10.20 3.21
N ASP A 17 -10.04 -10.96 4.27
CA ASP A 17 -9.94 -10.42 5.62
C ASP A 17 -8.89 -9.28 5.68
N THR A 18 -7.75 -9.47 5.00
CA THR A 18 -6.69 -8.45 4.91
C THR A 18 -7.17 -7.23 4.13
N ARG A 19 -7.87 -7.43 3.01
CA ARG A 19 -8.47 -6.36 2.22
C ARG A 19 -9.46 -5.54 3.03
N GLU A 20 -10.33 -6.17 3.82
CA GLU A 20 -11.27 -5.46 4.68
C GLU A 20 -10.57 -4.63 5.75
N ARG A 21 -9.52 -5.18 6.39
CA ARG A 21 -8.69 -4.45 7.35
C ARG A 21 -8.03 -3.22 6.70
N CYS A 22 -7.41 -3.39 5.54
CA CYS A 22 -6.78 -2.30 4.79
C CYS A 22 -7.79 -1.22 4.40
N ARG A 23 -8.99 -1.61 3.91
CA ARG A 23 -10.06 -0.64 3.60
C ARG A 23 -10.49 0.18 4.82
N ARG A 24 -10.55 -0.45 6.00
CA ARG A 24 -10.89 0.25 7.25
C ARG A 24 -9.82 1.27 7.63
N LEU A 25 -8.54 0.90 7.47
CA LEU A 25 -7.40 1.78 7.71
C LEU A 25 -7.43 2.99 6.76
N VAL A 26 -7.68 2.77 5.47
CA VAL A 26 -7.84 3.83 4.47
C VAL A 26 -8.97 4.79 4.85
N ARG A 27 -10.16 4.26 5.14
CA ARG A 27 -11.33 5.08 5.52
C ARG A 27 -11.06 5.93 6.75
N ARG A 28 -10.41 5.36 7.77
CA ARG A 28 -10.08 6.08 9.01
C ARG A 28 -9.12 7.24 8.75
N ARG A 29 -8.07 7.02 7.94
CA ARG A 29 -7.10 8.07 7.60
C ARG A 29 -7.69 9.16 6.71
N ALA A 30 -8.54 8.78 5.75
CA ALA A 30 -9.28 9.73 4.91
C ALA A 30 -10.24 10.62 5.73
N ALA A 31 -10.91 10.06 6.74
CA ALA A 31 -11.76 10.83 7.63
C ALA A 31 -10.94 11.84 8.47
N ILE A 32 -9.74 11.47 8.90
CA ILE A 32 -8.83 12.37 9.62
C ILE A 32 -8.33 13.48 8.69
N SER A 33 -7.87 13.16 7.47
CA SER A 33 -7.34 14.16 6.53
C SER A 33 -8.41 15.17 6.10
N ALA A 34 -9.66 14.75 5.93
CA ALA A 34 -10.78 15.65 5.67
C ALA A 34 -10.97 16.72 6.76
N GLY A 35 -10.61 16.43 8.02
CA GLY A 35 -10.64 17.39 9.12
C GLY A 35 -9.44 18.34 9.19
N VAL A 36 -8.28 17.95 8.63
CA VAL A 36 -7.04 18.75 8.67
C VAL A 36 -7.01 19.84 7.59
N SER A 37 -7.77 19.67 6.51
CA SER A 37 -7.85 20.60 5.36
C SER A 37 -8.45 22.00 5.68
N ALA A 38 -8.69 22.32 6.96
CA ALA A 38 -9.26 23.58 7.42
C ALA A 38 -8.22 24.73 7.58
N VAL A 39 -6.92 24.45 7.44
CA VAL A 39 -5.84 25.44 7.58
C VAL A 39 -5.03 25.52 6.29
N PRO A 40 -5.24 26.53 5.43
CA PRO A 40 -4.57 26.59 4.14
C PRO A 40 -3.14 27.12 4.28
N ILE A 41 -2.13 26.25 4.06
CA ILE A 41 -0.73 26.68 3.86
C ILE A 41 -0.27 26.17 2.48
N PRO A 42 -0.18 27.06 1.48
CA PRO A 42 0.21 26.70 0.12
C PRO A 42 1.51 25.88 0.08
N GLY A 43 1.47 24.73 -0.57
CA GLY A 43 2.63 23.84 -0.77
C GLY A 43 2.91 22.85 0.37
N VAL A 44 2.51 23.14 1.61
CA VAL A 44 2.69 22.22 2.75
C VAL A 44 1.66 21.08 2.73
N ASP A 45 0.43 21.40 2.35
CA ASP A 45 -0.68 20.44 2.30
C ASP A 45 -0.42 19.33 1.26
N VAL A 46 0.10 19.68 0.07
CA VAL A 46 0.44 18.71 -1.00
C VAL A 46 1.54 17.74 -0.59
N LEU A 47 2.60 18.24 0.05
CA LEU A 47 3.70 17.40 0.53
C LEU A 47 3.23 16.47 1.65
N SER A 48 2.44 17.00 2.57
CA SER A 48 1.87 16.26 3.69
C SER A 48 0.95 15.14 3.19
N ASP A 49 0.06 15.44 2.26
CA ASP A 49 -0.86 14.46 1.65
C ASP A 49 -0.11 13.36 0.91
N LEU A 50 0.93 13.70 0.14
CA LEU A 50 1.76 12.70 -0.55
C LEU A 50 2.50 11.80 0.45
N SER A 51 3.01 12.35 1.55
CA SER A 51 3.70 11.57 2.59
C SER A 51 2.75 10.60 3.31
N LEU A 52 1.54 11.06 3.64
CA LEU A 52 0.49 10.26 4.25
C LEU A 52 0.01 9.17 3.30
N PHE A 53 -0.17 9.51 2.02
CA PHE A 53 -0.51 8.58 0.96
C PHE A 53 0.56 7.51 0.80
N LYS A 54 1.83 7.89 0.68
CA LYS A 54 2.95 6.94 0.58
C LYS A 54 2.95 5.96 1.76
N LYS A 55 2.83 6.48 2.98
CA LYS A 55 2.78 5.64 4.19
C LYS A 55 1.58 4.68 4.18
N LEU A 56 0.43 5.13 3.68
CA LEU A 56 -0.76 4.30 3.48
C LEU A 56 -0.50 3.16 2.49
N VAL A 57 0.13 3.47 1.36
CA VAL A 57 0.49 2.48 0.34
C VAL A 57 1.50 1.48 0.91
N ASP A 58 2.51 1.94 1.64
CA ASP A 58 3.49 1.08 2.29
C ASP A 58 2.84 0.13 3.31
N ASP A 59 1.93 0.62 4.15
CA ASP A 59 1.18 -0.21 5.11
C ASP A 59 0.33 -1.28 4.42
N VAL A 60 -0.32 -0.92 3.30
CA VAL A 60 -1.11 -1.87 2.49
C VAL A 60 -0.20 -2.91 1.86
N ASN A 61 0.90 -2.49 1.22
CA ASN A 61 1.87 -3.41 0.62
C ASN A 61 2.43 -4.38 1.64
N HIS A 62 2.79 -3.89 2.83
CA HIS A 62 3.31 -4.72 3.92
C HIS A 62 2.32 -5.81 4.35
N ALA A 63 1.04 -5.46 4.48
CA ALA A 63 -0.02 -6.39 4.86
C ALA A 63 -0.22 -7.52 3.82
N PHE A 64 0.14 -7.28 2.56
CA PHE A 64 0.02 -8.27 1.48
C PHE A 64 1.33 -8.96 1.11
N GLY A 65 2.46 -8.64 1.76
CA GLY A 65 3.74 -9.23 1.37
C GLY A 65 4.37 -8.59 0.13
N LEU A 66 3.96 -7.37 -0.23
CA LEU A 66 4.29 -6.70 -1.49
C LEU A 66 5.32 -5.57 -1.33
N THR A 67 5.97 -5.41 -0.17
CA THR A 67 7.09 -4.45 -0.08
C THR A 67 8.32 -4.97 -0.84
N PRO A 68 9.23 -4.09 -1.28
CA PRO A 68 10.48 -4.51 -1.93
C PRO A 68 11.25 -5.55 -1.10
N GLU A 69 11.32 -5.36 0.22
CA GLU A 69 12.06 -6.26 1.12
C GLU A 69 11.38 -7.64 1.26
N GLN A 70 10.05 -7.70 1.16
CA GLN A 70 9.30 -8.96 1.18
C GLN A 70 9.43 -9.68 -0.16
N ILE A 71 9.36 -8.95 -1.28
CA ILE A 71 9.56 -9.47 -2.64
C ILE A 71 11.00 -9.97 -2.84
N ASP A 72 11.99 -9.27 -2.29
CA ASP A 72 13.41 -9.62 -2.41
C ASP A 72 13.77 -10.96 -1.76
N ARG A 73 12.97 -11.40 -0.78
CA ARG A 73 13.12 -12.69 -0.11
C ARG A 73 12.44 -13.86 -0.84
N LEU A 74 11.70 -13.58 -1.91
CA LEU A 74 11.08 -14.62 -2.73
C LEU A 74 12.12 -15.32 -3.62
N ASP A 75 11.84 -16.56 -3.99
CA ASP A 75 12.62 -17.25 -5.03
C ASP A 75 12.70 -16.41 -6.32
N PRO A 76 13.81 -16.49 -7.08
CA PRO A 76 14.04 -15.64 -8.25
C PRO A 76 12.90 -15.63 -9.27
N LYS A 77 12.23 -16.76 -9.47
CA LYS A 77 11.08 -16.89 -10.38
C LYS A 77 9.88 -16.06 -9.89
N HIS A 78 9.55 -16.16 -8.60
CA HIS A 78 8.43 -15.46 -7.99
C HIS A 78 8.71 -13.96 -7.89
N LYS A 79 9.95 -13.59 -7.54
CA LYS A 79 10.43 -12.20 -7.55
C LYS A 79 10.23 -11.54 -8.92
N LEU A 80 10.68 -12.18 -10.00
CA LEU A 80 10.48 -11.68 -11.37
C LEU A 80 9.00 -11.52 -11.74
N MET A 81 8.15 -12.47 -11.34
CA MET A 81 6.71 -12.36 -11.57
C MET A 81 6.10 -11.18 -10.82
N ALA A 82 6.46 -10.99 -9.54
CA ALA A 82 5.98 -9.87 -8.74
C ALA A 82 6.32 -8.52 -9.39
N TYR A 83 7.56 -8.33 -9.85
CA TYR A 83 7.95 -7.10 -10.55
C TYR A 83 7.21 -6.89 -11.88
N LYS A 84 7.03 -7.94 -12.69
CA LYS A 84 6.27 -7.84 -13.95
C LYS A 84 4.82 -7.40 -13.71
N VAL A 85 4.18 -7.97 -12.68
CA VAL A 85 2.82 -7.59 -12.30
C VAL A 85 2.79 -6.15 -11.78
N ALA A 86 3.75 -5.74 -10.95
CA ALA A 86 3.83 -4.38 -10.43
C ALA A 86 3.94 -3.34 -11.56
N VAL A 87 4.80 -3.59 -12.56
CA VAL A 87 4.93 -2.72 -13.75
C VAL A 87 3.63 -2.68 -14.56
N GLY A 88 2.99 -3.84 -14.76
CA GLY A 88 1.72 -3.92 -15.48
C GLY A 88 0.58 -3.14 -14.80
N VAL A 89 0.44 -3.30 -13.48
CA VAL A 89 -0.56 -2.58 -12.68
C VAL A 89 -0.28 -1.08 -12.66
N GLY A 90 0.99 -0.68 -12.51
CA GLY A 90 1.40 0.72 -12.60
C GLY A 90 1.02 1.35 -13.94
N GLY A 91 1.25 0.64 -15.04
CA GLY A 91 0.88 1.09 -16.39
C GLY A 91 -0.63 1.29 -16.59
N VAL A 92 -1.49 0.51 -15.90
CA VAL A 92 -2.95 0.68 -15.95
C VAL A 92 -3.43 1.93 -15.18
N MET A 93 -2.65 2.40 -14.20
CA MET A 93 -2.97 3.58 -13.40
C MET A 93 -2.45 4.87 -14.04
N VAL A 94 -1.39 4.81 -14.84
CA VAL A 94 -0.87 5.94 -15.64
C VAL A 94 -1.94 6.36 -16.66
N GLY A 95 -2.45 7.59 -16.54
CA GLY A 95 -3.51 8.14 -17.39
C GLY A 95 -4.94 7.99 -16.85
N LYS A 96 -5.13 7.37 -15.67
CA LYS A 96 -6.39 7.39 -14.90
C LYS A 96 -6.41 8.41 -13.75
N LEU A 97 -5.29 9.09 -13.53
CA LEU A 97 -5.15 10.28 -12.68
C LEU A 97 -5.14 11.53 -13.55
#